data_AF-V4A270-F1
#
_entry.id   AF-V4A270-F1
#
_cell.length_a   1.000
_cell.length_b   1.000
_cell.length_c   1.000
_cell.angle_alpha   90.00
_cell.angle_beta   90.00
_cell.angle_gamma   90.00
#
_symmetry.space_group_name_H-M   'P 1'
#
loop_
_entity.id
_entity.type
_entity.pdbx_description
1 polymer ?
#
loop_
_entity_poly.entity_id
_entity_poly.type
_entity_poly.pdbx_seq_one_letter_code
_entity_poly.pdbx_strand_id
1 'polypeptide(L)'
;MEPLTVEKWGWWIKQILTPIVVVIGLTGNCLSFIVMKTKSWRHKSYSHYLCALAFFDSLTLINREVKLIDGMKIYANEQSLFSNFGDVACSMYNFYVHLCYLMSSWLIVAMAMERFVAVYFPLKKAYFCTQTGAAIVICTLTM
;
A
#
# COMPACT_ATOMS: atom_id res chain seq x y z
N MET A 1 27.49 8.46 -27.69
CA MET A 1 27.66 8.48 -26.21
C MET A 1 26.58 9.41 -25.65
N GLU A 2 25.32 8.97 -25.58
CA GLU A 2 24.19 9.73 -25.01
C GLU A 2 23.28 8.86 -24.10
N PRO A 3 23.72 8.49 -22.88
CA PRO A 3 22.80 7.93 -21.87
C PRO A 3 22.48 8.89 -20.71
N LEU A 4 23.17 10.04 -20.59
CA LEU A 4 23.03 10.91 -19.40
C LEU A 4 21.72 11.72 -19.36
N THR A 5 21.09 12.00 -20.50
CA THR A 5 19.87 12.81 -20.55
C THR A 5 18.65 12.02 -20.08
N VAL A 6 18.45 10.79 -20.57
CA VAL A 6 17.33 9.93 -20.19
C VAL A 6 17.31 9.59 -18.69
N GLU A 7 18.46 9.33 -18.08
CA GLU A 7 18.55 9.06 -16.64
C GLU A 7 18.20 10.30 -15.80
N LYS A 8 18.66 11.48 -16.25
CA LYS A 8 18.39 12.76 -15.57
C LYS A 8 16.92 13.14 -15.63
N TRP A 9 16.26 12.96 -16.79
CA TRP A 9 14.82 13.16 -16.94
C TRP A 9 14.02 12.18 -16.06
N GLY A 10 14.41 10.90 -16.03
CA GLY A 10 13.74 9.90 -15.20
C GLY A 10 13.78 10.23 -13.70
N TRP A 11 14.91 10.77 -13.22
CA TRP A 11 15.05 11.20 -11.83
C TRP A 11 14.14 12.40 -11.50
N TRP A 12 14.14 13.43 -12.34
CA TRP A 12 13.27 14.60 -12.18
C TRP A 12 11.78 14.25 -12.21
N ILE A 13 11.38 13.39 -13.14
CA ILE A 13 9.99 12.91 -13.23
C ILE A 13 9.61 12.18 -11.95
N LYS A 14 10.45 11.26 -11.45
CA LYS A 14 10.17 10.55 -10.20
C LYS A 14 10.04 11.51 -9.01
N GLN A 15 10.90 12.51 -8.91
CA GLN A 15 10.89 13.51 -7.84
C GLN A 15 9.63 14.39 -7.84
N ILE A 16 9.12 14.78 -9.01
CA ILE A 16 7.91 15.61 -9.12
C ILE A 16 6.64 14.77 -9.01
N LEU A 17 6.59 13.62 -9.71
CA LEU A 17 5.39 12.81 -9.81
C LEU A 17 5.03 12.13 -8.49
N THR A 18 6.02 11.67 -7.73
CA THR A 18 5.80 10.95 -6.47
C THR A 18 5.06 11.76 -5.41
N PRO A 19 5.47 12.99 -5.04
CA PRO A 19 4.75 13.79 -4.05
C PRO A 19 3.34 14.18 -4.53
N ILE A 20 3.15 14.42 -5.83
CA ILE A 20 1.82 14.67 -6.39
C ILE A 20 0.91 13.46 -6.17
N VAL A 21 1.39 12.26 -6.51
CA VAL A 21 0.65 11.01 -6.31
C VAL A 21 0.37 10.79 -4.83
N VAL A 22 1.30 11.11 -3.94
CA VAL A 22 1.09 10.94 -2.50
C VAL A 22 0.08 11.91 -1.94
N VAL A 23 0.15 13.20 -2.28
CA VAL A 23 -0.86 14.18 -1.81
C VAL A 23 -2.25 13.79 -2.28
N ILE A 24 -2.39 13.44 -3.57
CA ILE A 24 -3.68 13.02 -4.14
C ILE A 24 -4.16 11.71 -3.50
N GLY A 25 -3.26 10.72 -3.38
CA GLY A 25 -3.55 9.41 -2.81
C GLY A 25 -3.96 9.47 -1.34
N LEU A 26 -3.23 10.24 -0.51
CA LEU A 26 -3.56 10.41 0.91
C LEU A 26 -4.93 11.08 1.07
N THR A 27 -5.19 12.13 0.28
CA THR A 27 -6.47 12.83 0.30
C THR A 27 -7.62 11.89 -0.11
N GLY A 28 -7.44 11.10 -1.18
CA GLY A 28 -8.43 10.13 -1.65
C GLY A 28 -8.68 9.00 -0.65
N ASN A 29 -7.63 8.47 -0.02
CA ASN A 29 -7.75 7.43 1.00
C ASN A 29 -8.41 7.94 2.29
N CYS A 30 -8.07 9.16 2.74
CA CYS A 30 -8.73 9.80 3.88
C CYS A 30 -10.23 10.01 3.61
N LEU A 31 -10.58 10.54 2.44
CA LEU A 31 -11.98 10.71 2.04
C LEU A 31 -12.71 9.35 2.00
N SER A 32 -12.07 8.32 1.45
CA SER A 32 -12.62 6.96 1.41
C SER A 32 -12.91 6.43 2.82
N PHE A 33 -11.97 6.62 3.76
CA PHE A 33 -12.15 6.23 5.15
C PHE A 33 -13.30 7.00 5.83
N ILE A 34 -13.39 8.32 5.64
CA ILE A 34 -14.46 9.16 6.20
C ILE A 34 -15.84 8.73 5.64
N VAL A 35 -15.93 8.51 4.33
CA VAL A 35 -17.17 8.08 3.68
C VAL A 35 -17.60 6.70 4.20
N MET A 36 -16.66 5.76 4.37
CA MET A 36 -16.98 4.41 4.90
C MET A 36 -17.37 4.40 6.36
N LYS A 37 -16.88 5.35 7.16
CA LYS A 37 -17.32 5.54 8.55
C LYS A 37 -18.74 6.10 8.65
N THR A 38 -19.30 6.62 7.56
CA THR A 38 -20.66 7.18 7.55
C THR A 38 -21.71 6.07 7.72
N LYS A 39 -22.68 6.32 8.63
CA LYS A 39 -23.65 5.35 9.17
C LYS A 39 -24.48 4.58 8.11
N SER A 40 -24.56 5.10 6.89
CA SER A 40 -25.33 4.52 5.77
C SER A 40 -24.70 3.27 5.15
N TRP A 41 -23.37 3.10 5.21
CA TRP A 41 -22.65 2.04 4.47
C TRP A 41 -22.10 0.90 5.35
N ARG A 42 -22.18 1.06 6.68
CA ARG A 42 -21.59 0.18 7.71
C ARG A 42 -22.10 -1.27 7.69
N HIS A 43 -23.20 -1.54 7.01
CA HIS A 43 -23.84 -2.86 6.99
C HIS A 43 -23.35 -3.77 5.84
N LYS A 44 -22.45 -3.28 4.97
CA LYS A 44 -21.89 -4.02 3.82
C LYS A 44 -20.45 -4.43 4.14
N SER A 45 -20.14 -5.73 3.98
CA SER A 45 -18.79 -6.30 4.15
C SER A 45 -17.72 -5.53 3.36
N TYR A 46 -18.04 -5.08 2.14
CA TYR A 46 -17.24 -4.16 1.33
C TYR A 46 -16.69 -2.91 2.04
N SER A 47 -17.42 -2.34 3.00
CA SER A 47 -16.95 -1.15 3.73
C SER A 47 -15.74 -1.46 4.62
N HIS A 48 -15.62 -2.69 5.12
CA HIS A 48 -14.47 -3.12 5.93
C HIS A 48 -13.24 -3.36 5.06
N TYR A 49 -13.41 -4.02 3.90
CA TYR A 49 -12.32 -4.23 2.93
C TYR A 49 -11.78 -2.91 2.40
N LEU A 50 -12.65 -1.97 2.05
CA LEU A 50 -12.20 -0.67 1.56
C LEU A 50 -11.54 0.17 2.68
N CYS A 51 -12.00 0.09 3.93
CA CYS A 51 -11.28 0.71 5.05
C CYS A 51 -9.87 0.14 5.21
N ALA A 52 -9.74 -1.20 5.15
CA ALA A 52 -8.45 -1.86 5.22
C ALA A 52 -7.57 -1.46 4.03
N LEU A 53 -8.14 -1.42 2.81
CA LEU A 53 -7.43 -1.00 1.61
C LEU A 53 -6.91 0.43 1.74
N ALA A 54 -7.75 1.38 2.16
CA ALA A 54 -7.35 2.78 2.36
C ALA A 54 -6.24 2.93 3.41
N PHE A 55 -6.24 2.07 4.45
CA PHE A 55 -5.20 2.04 5.46
C PHE A 55 -3.86 1.53 4.89
N PHE A 56 -3.88 0.38 4.20
CA PHE A 56 -2.67 -0.18 3.58
C PHE A 56 -2.13 0.70 2.44
N ASP A 57 -3.00 1.35 1.66
CA ASP A 57 -2.59 2.26 0.60
C ASP A 57 -1.99 3.56 1.18
N SER A 58 -2.55 4.09 2.26
CA SER A 58 -1.93 5.21 2.99
C SER A 58 -0.54 4.83 3.51
N LEU A 59 -0.39 3.63 4.06
CA LEU A 59 0.92 3.11 4.49
C LEU A 59 1.91 3.02 3.32
N THR A 60 1.53 2.43 2.18
CA THR A 60 2.44 2.31 1.03
C THR A 60 2.85 3.68 0.47
N LEU A 61 1.93 4.66 0.44
CA LEU A 61 2.21 6.04 0.05
C LEU A 61 3.21 6.71 1.00
N ILE A 62 3.02 6.57 2.32
CA ILE A 62 3.96 7.11 3.33
C ILE A 62 5.35 6.48 3.16
N ASN A 63 5.43 5.16 3.00
CA ASN A 63 6.71 4.47 2.77
C ASN A 63 7.40 4.96 1.49
N ARG A 64 6.63 5.35 0.47
CA ARG A 64 7.16 5.90 -0.79
C ARG A 64 7.76 7.28 -0.59
N GLU A 65 7.12 8.15 0.17
CA GLU A 65 7.66 9.46 0.55
C GLU A 65 8.94 9.32 1.37
N VAL A 66 8.96 8.42 2.36
CA VAL A 66 10.16 8.17 3.17
C VAL A 66 11.35 7.76 2.30
N LYS A 67 11.15 6.86 1.33
CA LYS A 67 12.21 6.47 0.37
C LYS A 67 12.65 7.63 -0.53
N LEU A 68 11.75 8.52 -0.90
CA LEU A 68 12.06 9.69 -1.72
C LEU A 68 12.89 10.71 -0.92
N ILE A 69 12.52 10.97 0.33
CA ILE A 69 13.26 11.86 1.24
C ILE A 69 14.65 11.28 1.53
N ASP A 70 14.75 9.97 1.77
CA ASP A 70 16.03 9.30 1.97
C ASP A 70 16.95 9.42 0.74
N GLY A 71 16.40 9.21 -0.46
CA GLY A 71 17.13 9.43 -1.72
C GLY A 71 17.59 10.88 -1.92
N MET A 72 16.80 11.88 -1.49
CA MET A 72 17.21 13.29 -1.53
C MET A 72 18.32 13.60 -0.53
N LYS A 73 18.26 13.04 0.68
CA LYS A 73 19.31 13.23 1.70
C LYS A 73 20.64 12.63 1.27
N ILE A 74 20.61 11.42 0.69
CA ILE A 74 21.79 10.78 0.13
C ILE A 74 22.39 11.64 -1.00
N TYR A 75 21.55 12.20 -1.87
CA TYR A 75 22.01 13.13 -2.92
C TYR A 75 22.61 14.43 -2.35
N ALA A 76 22.05 14.94 -1.25
CA ALA A 76 22.55 16.10 -0.52
C ALA A 76 23.81 15.81 0.32
N ASN A 77 24.34 14.58 0.28
CA ASN A 77 25.48 14.13 1.10
C ASN A 77 25.19 14.20 2.62
N GLU A 78 23.91 14.17 3.00
CA GLU A 78 23.46 14.07 4.38
C GLU A 78 23.31 12.60 4.81
N GLN A 79 23.34 12.37 6.12
CA GLN A 79 23.16 11.05 6.70
C GLN A 79 21.77 10.49 6.37
N SER A 80 21.73 9.28 5.82
CA SER A 80 20.48 8.60 5.45
C SER A 80 19.57 8.43 6.67
N LEU A 81 18.25 8.45 6.46
CA LEU A 81 17.27 8.26 7.54
C LEU A 81 17.43 6.89 8.21
N PHE A 82 17.91 5.90 7.46
CA PHE A 82 18.15 4.54 7.93
C PHE A 82 19.54 4.31 8.52
N SER A 83 20.47 5.27 8.44
CA SER A 83 21.83 5.10 8.95
C SER A 83 21.89 4.88 10.47
N ASN A 84 20.91 5.37 11.22
CA ASN A 84 20.82 5.17 12.67
C ASN A 84 20.01 3.92 13.05
N PHE A 85 19.33 3.28 12.10
CA PHE A 85 18.61 2.03 12.32
C PHE A 85 19.58 0.87 12.11
N GLY A 86 19.76 0.01 13.11
CA GLY A 86 20.59 -1.18 12.97
C GLY A 86 20.12 -2.09 11.82
N ASP A 87 21.00 -2.93 11.28
CA ASP A 87 20.75 -3.79 10.10
C ASP A 87 19.45 -4.58 10.19
N VAL A 88 19.12 -5.09 11.38
CA VAL A 88 17.90 -5.85 11.63
C VAL A 88 16.65 -4.99 11.38
N ALA A 89 16.64 -3.74 11.83
CA ALA A 89 15.49 -2.86 11.67
C ALA A 89 15.29 -2.42 10.22
N CYS A 90 16.38 -2.23 9.45
CA CYS A 90 16.31 -1.94 8.02
C CYS A 90 15.72 -3.13 7.23
N SER A 91 16.15 -4.35 7.56
CA SER A 91 15.61 -5.58 6.96
C SER A 91 14.12 -5.76 7.28
N MET A 92 13.74 -5.59 8.56
CA MET A 92 12.34 -5.65 8.99
C MET A 92 11.47 -4.57 8.33
N TYR A 93 11.98 -3.35 8.16
CA TYR A 93 11.25 -2.28 7.46
C TYR A 93 11.00 -2.64 5.99
N ASN A 94 12.02 -3.13 5.27
CA ASN A 94 11.85 -3.52 3.87
C ASN A 94 10.85 -4.69 3.73
N PHE A 95 10.91 -5.66 4.64
CA PHE A 95 9.93 -6.74 4.69
C PHE A 95 8.51 -6.20 4.93
N TYR A 96 8.32 -5.32 5.92
CA TYR A 96 7.04 -4.68 6.21
C TYR A 96 6.48 -3.93 5.00
N VAL A 97 7.31 -3.16 4.30
CA VAL A 97 6.89 -2.44 3.08
C VAL A 97 6.35 -3.42 2.04
N HIS A 98 7.06 -4.52 1.77
CA HIS A 98 6.61 -5.54 0.83
C HIS A 98 5.30 -6.21 1.26
N LEU A 99 5.14 -6.50 2.56
CA LEU A 99 3.89 -7.01 3.10
C LEU A 99 2.72 -6.03 2.88
N CYS A 100 2.92 -4.73 3.10
CA CYS A 100 1.87 -3.73 2.86
C CYS A 100 1.41 -3.69 1.40
N TYR A 101 2.36 -3.73 0.45
CA TYR A 101 2.02 -3.80 -0.99
C TYR A 101 1.23 -5.06 -1.33
N LEU A 102 1.67 -6.20 -0.80
CA LEU A 102 1.01 -7.47 -1.00
C LEU A 102 -0.41 -7.44 -0.43
N MET A 103 -0.58 -6.99 0.82
CA MET A 103 -1.89 -6.87 1.46
C MET A 103 -2.84 -5.97 0.67
N SER A 104 -2.37 -4.82 0.19
CA SER A 104 -3.19 -3.94 -0.66
C SER A 104 -3.70 -4.68 -1.91
N SER A 105 -2.82 -5.40 -2.61
CA SER A 105 -3.21 -6.19 -3.79
C SER A 105 -4.20 -7.32 -3.46
N TRP A 106 -3.98 -8.06 -2.37
CA TRP A 106 -4.86 -9.15 -1.94
C TRP A 106 -6.23 -8.66 -1.47
N LEU A 107 -6.30 -7.47 -0.88
CA LEU A 107 -7.57 -6.84 -0.51
C LEU A 107 -8.42 -6.52 -1.74
N ILE A 108 -7.82 -6.08 -2.85
CA ILE A 108 -8.53 -5.86 -4.11
C ILE A 108 -9.10 -7.18 -4.65
N VAL A 109 -8.29 -8.24 -4.64
CA VAL A 109 -8.74 -9.59 -5.05
C VAL A 109 -9.87 -10.09 -4.16
N ALA A 110 -9.77 -9.91 -2.84
CA ALA A 110 -10.81 -10.29 -1.89
C ALA A 110 -12.11 -9.52 -2.13
N MET A 111 -12.04 -8.21 -2.41
CA MET A 111 -13.20 -7.41 -2.79
C MET A 111 -13.85 -7.90 -4.08
N ALA A 112 -13.05 -8.21 -5.11
CA ALA A 112 -13.56 -8.74 -6.37
C ALA A 112 -14.26 -10.10 -6.16
N MET A 113 -13.66 -10.97 -5.33
CA MET A 113 -14.23 -12.26 -4.99
C MET A 113 -15.55 -12.12 -4.22
N GLU A 114 -15.65 -11.20 -3.26
CA GLU A 114 -16.91 -10.91 -2.55
C GLU A 114 -18.01 -10.50 -3.53
N ARG A 115 -17.69 -9.65 -4.51
CA ARG A 115 -18.64 -9.21 -5.54
C ARG A 115 -19.04 -10.32 -6.50
N PHE A 116 -18.10 -11.18 -6.87
CA PHE A 116 -18.36 -12.36 -7.69
C PHE A 116 -19.31 -13.35 -6.98
N VAL A 117 -19.02 -13.67 -5.71
CA VAL A 117 -19.86 -14.55 -4.90
C VAL A 117 -21.26 -13.96 -4.68
N ALA A 118 -21.36 -12.65 -4.44
CA ALA A 118 -22.66 -11.99 -4.26
C ALA A 118 -23.56 -12.05 -5.49
N VAL A 119 -22.99 -12.10 -6.70
CA VAL A 119 -23.73 -12.18 -7.98
C VAL A 119 -24.09 -13.62 -8.32
N TYR A 120 -23.14 -14.56 -8.23
CA TYR A 120 -23.34 -15.94 -8.66
C TYR A 120 -23.90 -16.87 -7.58
N PHE A 121 -23.63 -16.59 -6.30
CA PHE A 121 -23.98 -17.46 -5.18
C PHE A 121 -24.52 -16.66 -3.97
N PRO A 122 -25.73 -16.08 -4.07
CA PRO A 122 -26.33 -15.25 -3.01
C PRO A 122 -26.47 -15.98 -1.65
N LEU A 123 -26.50 -17.32 -1.64
CA LEU A 123 -26.65 -18.18 -0.45
C LEU A 123 -25.32 -18.54 0.26
N LYS A 124 -24.14 -18.33 -0.36
CA LYS A 124 -22.83 -18.76 0.19
C LYS A 124 -22.06 -17.67 0.92
N LYS A 125 -22.73 -16.56 1.24
CA LYS A 125 -22.21 -15.30 1.78
C LYS A 125 -21.39 -15.44 3.08
N ALA A 126 -21.57 -16.54 3.83
CA ALA A 126 -20.89 -16.79 5.10
C ALA A 126 -19.55 -17.56 4.97
N TYR A 127 -19.33 -18.35 3.91
CA TYR A 127 -18.19 -19.28 3.85
C TYR A 127 -16.89 -18.66 3.32
N PHE A 128 -17.01 -17.67 2.42
CA PHE A 128 -15.86 -16.97 1.82
C PHE A 128 -15.26 -15.86 2.70
N CYS A 129 -15.84 -15.61 3.87
CA CYS A 129 -15.28 -14.70 4.88
C CYS A 129 -14.07 -15.31 5.62
N THR A 130 -13.43 -16.32 5.04
CA THR A 130 -12.21 -16.94 5.52
C THR A 130 -11.03 -16.28 4.80
N GLN A 131 -10.62 -15.11 5.32
CA GLN A 131 -9.36 -14.42 5.02
C GLN A 131 -8.12 -15.24 5.44
N THR A 132 -8.13 -16.56 5.29
CA THR A 132 -7.03 -17.46 5.64
C THR A 132 -5.93 -17.43 4.57
N GLY A 133 -6.24 -16.97 3.34
CA GLY A 133 -5.26 -16.87 2.25
C GLY A 133 -4.15 -15.85 2.51
N ALA A 134 -4.48 -14.71 3.14
CA ALA A 134 -3.49 -13.68 3.45
C ALA A 134 -2.51 -14.15 4.53
N ALA A 135 -2.99 -14.90 5.53
CA ALA A 135 -2.14 -15.50 6.56
C ALA A 135 -1.22 -16.59 5.98
N ILE A 136 -1.71 -17.40 5.04
CA ILE A 136 -0.90 -18.40 4.34
C ILE A 136 0.20 -17.72 3.52
N VAL A 137 -0.13 -16.64 2.80
CA VAL A 137 0.84 -15.91 1.98
C VAL A 137 1.91 -15.20 2.81
N ILE A 138 1.53 -14.62 3.97
CA ILE A 138 2.49 -14.12 4.96
C ILE A 138 3.39 -15.27 5.44
N CYS A 139 2.81 -16.41 5.84
CA CYS A 139 3.60 -17.55 6.33
C CYS A 139 4.55 -18.12 5.25
N THR A 140 4.13 -18.18 3.99
CA THR A 140 4.97 -18.72 2.90
C THR A 140 6.08 -17.77 2.44
N LEU A 141 5.92 -16.46 2.60
CA LEU A 141 6.96 -15.48 2.26
C LEU A 141 7.99 -15.27 3.38
N THR A 142 7.71 -15.79 4.58
CA THR A 142 8.58 -15.70 5.76
C THR A 142 9.43 -16.97 5.96
N MET A 143 9.29 -17.99 5.10
CA MET A 143 10.10 -19.22 5.09
C MET A 143 11.10 -19.25 3.94
#